data_AF-A0A7C2QIP8-F1
#
_entry.id   AF-A0A7C2QIP8-F1
#
_cell.length_a   1.000
_cell.length_b   1.000
_cell.length_c   1.000
_cell.angle_alpha   90.00
_cell.angle_beta   90.00
_cell.angle_gamma   90.00
#
_symmetry.space_group_name_H-M   'P 1'
#
loop_
_entity.id
_entity.type
_entity.pdbx_description
1 polymer ?
#
loop_
_entity_poly.entity_id
_entity_poly.type
_entity_poly.pdbx_seq_one_letter_code
_entity_poly.pdbx_strand_id
1 'polypeptide(L)' 'MISLLIGDSGEAASEYGGVVVKVLDPRRFPWEQVFRTLLKLNHEIYVEQQDDSLVIISKPKVD' A
#
# COMPACT_ATOMS: atom_id res chain seq x y z
N MET A 1 -3.62 12.50 10.41
CA MET A 1 -3.41 11.48 9.36
C MET A 1 -1.96 11.61 8.92
N ILE A 2 -1.12 10.61 9.18
CA ILE A 2 0.29 10.65 8.75
C ILE A 2 0.32 10.06 7.34
N SER A 3 0.67 10.87 6.35
CA SER A 3 0.96 10.43 4.98
C SER A 3 2.46 10.29 4.82
N LEU A 4 2.90 9.14 4.31
CA LEU A 4 4.30 8.81 4.07
C LEU A 4 4.50 8.58 2.58
N LEU A 5 5.45 9.32 2.00
CA LEU A 5 5.83 9.14 0.61
C LEU A 5 6.67 7.87 0.45
N ILE A 6 6.31 7.03 -0.54
CA ILE A 6 7.12 5.89 -0.98
C ILE A 6 7.99 6.39 -2.13
N GLY A 7 9.08 7.07 -1.76
CA GLY A 7 9.91 7.81 -2.72
C GLY A 7 9.10 8.89 -3.44
N ASP A 8 9.13 8.87 -4.77
CA ASP A 8 8.32 9.74 -5.66
C ASP A 8 7.25 8.95 -6.44
N SER A 9 7.02 7.69 -6.08
CA SER A 9 6.25 6.72 -6.88
C SER A 9 4.93 6.29 -6.26
N GLY A 10 4.68 6.65 -4.99
CA GLY A 10 3.45 6.32 -4.28
C GLY A 10 3.29 7.07 -2.96
N GLU A 11 2.07 7.03 -2.42
CA GLU A 11 1.67 7.65 -1.17
C GLU A 11 1.04 6.62 -0.25
N ALA A 12 1.47 6.54 1.01
CA ALA A 12 0.94 5.63 2.00
C ALA A 12 0.24 6.39 3.13
N ALA A 13 -0.93 5.90 3.54
CA ALA A 13 -1.66 6.38 4.70
C ALA A 13 -2.06 5.20 5.58
N SER A 14 -2.08 5.42 6.90
CA SER A 14 -2.66 4.43 7.83
C SER A 14 -4.16 4.65 7.96
N GLU A 15 -4.93 3.58 7.78
CA GLU A 15 -6.39 3.58 7.97
C GLU A 15 -6.81 2.39 8.83
N TYR A 16 -7.46 2.66 9.96
CA TYR A 16 -8.09 1.66 10.85
C TYR A 16 -7.22 0.41 11.13
N GLY A 17 -5.94 0.62 11.46
CA GLY A 17 -4.98 -0.47 11.75
C GLY A 17 -4.38 -1.13 10.50
N GLY A 18 -4.82 -0.75 9.31
CA GLY A 18 -4.26 -1.10 8.02
C GLY A 18 -3.37 0.00 7.41
N VAL A 19 -2.94 -0.27 6.18
CA VAL A 19 -2.19 0.68 5.34
C VAL A 19 -2.84 0.72 3.97
N VAL A 20 -3.12 1.92 3.48
CA VAL A 20 -3.56 2.18 2.11
C VAL A 20 -2.40 2.84 1.37
N VAL A 21 -2.04 2.31 0.21
CA VAL A 21 -0.98 2.84 -0.64
C VAL A 21 -1.56 3.16 -2.01
N LYS A 22 -1.50 4.42 -2.41
CA LYS A 22 -1.80 4.86 -3.78
C LYS A 22 -0.54 4.79 -4.62
N VAL A 23 -0.60 4.11 -5.76
CA VAL A 23 0.50 4.02 -6.72
C VAL A 23 0.39 5.19 -7.70
N LEU A 24 1.40 6.08 -7.70
CA LEU A 24 1.44 7.26 -8.57
C LEU A 24 2.15 6.98 -9.89
N ASP A 25 3.24 6.20 -9.87
CA ASP A 25 3.95 5.72 -11.06
C ASP A 25 4.20 4.21 -10.96
N PRO A 26 3.36 3.38 -11.60
CA PRO A 26 3.48 1.92 -11.56
C PRO A 26 4.83 1.37 -12.06
N ARG A 27 5.54 2.09 -12.95
CA ARG A 27 6.80 1.60 -13.52
C ARG A 27 7.97 1.81 -12.57
N ARG A 28 7.89 2.82 -11.71
CA ARG A 28 8.94 3.18 -10.74
C ARG A 28 8.60 2.72 -9.33
N PHE A 29 7.35 2.32 -9.09
CA PHE A 29 6.89 1.88 -7.78
C PHE A 29 7.66 0.65 -7.29
N PRO A 30 8.17 0.65 -6.03
CA PRO A 30 8.98 -0.44 -5.51
C PRO A 30 8.10 -1.62 -5.02
N TRP A 31 7.40 -2.27 -5.96
CA TRP A 31 6.41 -3.32 -5.72
C TRP A 31 6.87 -4.37 -4.71
N GLU A 32 8.02 -5.00 -4.97
CA GLU A 32 8.53 -6.08 -4.12
C GLU A 32 8.77 -5.60 -2.69
N GLN A 33 9.41 -4.44 -2.53
CA GLN A 33 9.74 -3.89 -1.21
C GLN A 33 8.47 -3.58 -0.41
N VAL A 34 7.47 -2.98 -1.06
CA VAL A 34 6.19 -2.64 -0.44
C VAL A 34 5.46 -3.91 -0.03
N PHE A 35 5.27 -4.88 -0.93
CA PHE A 35 4.58 -6.13 -0.59
C PHE A 35 5.30 -6.91 0.51
N ARG A 36 6.63 -7.03 0.46
CA ARG A 36 7.40 -7.68 1.54
C ARG A 36 7.24 -6.97 2.87
N THR A 37 7.15 -5.65 2.87
CA THR A 37 6.97 -4.86 4.10
C THR A 37 5.59 -5.12 4.68
N LEU A 38 4.54 -5.06 3.87
CA LEU A 38 3.16 -5.31 4.31
C LEU A 38 2.96 -6.76 4.78
N LEU A 39 3.53 -7.75 4.09
CA LEU A 39 3.46 -9.15 4.50
C LEU A 39 4.21 -9.42 5.82
N LYS A 40 5.32 -8.72 6.09
CA LYS A 40 6.04 -8.82 7.37
C LYS A 40 5.21 -8.31 8.56
N LEU A 41 4.21 -7.47 8.31
CA LEU A 41 3.24 -7.03 9.33
C LEU A 41 2.14 -8.07 9.59
N ASN A 42 2.21 -9.25 8.94
CA ASN A 42 1.16 -10.27 8.96
C ASN A 42 -0.19 -9.74 8.45
N HIS A 43 -0.15 -8.81 7.50
CA HIS A 43 -1.35 -8.29 6.84
C HIS A 43 -1.76 -9.17 5.64
N GLU A 44 -3.06 -9.21 5.36
CA GLU A 44 -3.58 -9.52 4.03
C GLU A 44 -3.46 -8.30 3.14
N ILE A 45 -3.29 -8.54 1.84
CA ILE A 45 -3.04 -7.51 0.85
C ILE A 45 -4.06 -7.66 -0.28
N TYR A 46 -4.73 -6.56 -0.58
CA TYR A 46 -5.67 -6.42 -1.69
C TYR A 46 -5.14 -5.35 -2.62
N VAL A 47 -5.36 -5.54 -3.92
CA VAL A 47 -5.05 -4.53 -4.94
C VAL A 47 -6.32 -4.22 -5.67
N GLU A 48 -6.69 -2.95 -5.67
CA GLU A 48 -7.89 -2.43 -6.33
C GLU A 48 -7.48 -1.40 -7.38
N GLN A 49 -8.34 -1.26 -8.39
CA GLN A 49 -8.30 -0.13 -9.30
C GLN A 49 -9.29 0.92 -8.80
N GLN A 50 -8.81 2.13 -8.53
CA GLN A 50 -9.64 3.28 -8.21
C GLN A 50 -9.32 4.38 -9.21
N ASP A 51 -10.33 4.77 -10.00
CA ASP A 51 -10.17 5.59 -11.20
C ASP A 51 -9.08 4.98 -12.12
N ASP A 52 -8.07 5.77 -12.48
CA ASP A 52 -6.92 5.33 -13.28
C ASP A 52 -5.69 4.93 -12.43
N SER A 53 -5.84 4.81 -11.11
CA SER A 53 -4.74 4.47 -10.19
C SER A 53 -4.91 3.08 -9.58
N LEU A 54 -3.79 2.41 -9.34
CA LEU A 54 -3.75 1.22 -8.50
C LEU A 54 -3.67 1.64 -7.03
N VAL A 55 -4.49 1.02 -6.20
CA VAL A 55 -4.51 1.21 -4.75
C VAL A 55 -4.25 -0.14 -4.09
N ILE A 56 -3.22 -0.20 -3.25
CA ILE A 56 -2.88 -1.37 -2.45
C ILE A 56 -3.45 -1.13 -1.06
N ILE A 57 -4.30 -2.04 -0.60
CA ILE A 57 -4.90 -1.99 0.72
C ILE A 57 -4.34 -3.16 1.51
N SER A 58 -3.84 -2.91 2.72
CA SER A 58 -3.43 -3.96 3.64
C SER A 58 -4.18 -3.86 4.95
N LYS A 59 -4.58 -5.00 5.50
CA LYS A 59 -5.26 -5.12 6.79
C LYS A 59 -4.65 -6.25 7.60
N PRO A 60 -4.55 -6.14 8.93
CA PRO A 60 -4.16 -7.26 9.76
C PRO A 60 -5.00 -8.48 9.45
N LYS A 61 -4.39 -9.67 9.41
CA LYS A 61 -5.15 -10.92 9.39
C LYS A 61 -6.04 -10.99 10.61
N VAL A 62 -7.31 -11.30 10.38
CA VAL A 62 -8.25 -11.64 11.43
C VAL A 62 -8.39 -13.15 11.37
N ASP A 63 -8.01 -13.85 12.44
CA ASP A 63 -8.26 -15.30 12.59
C ASP A 63 -9.76 -15.60 12.66
#